data_AF-A0A662S8H1-F1
#
_entry.id   AF-A0A662S8H1-F1
#
_cell.length_a   1.000
_cell.length_b   1.000
_cell.length_c   1.000
_cell.angle_alpha   90.00
_cell.angle_beta   90.00
_cell.angle_gamma   90.00
#
_symmetry.space_group_name_H-M   'P 1'
#
loop_
_entity.id
_entity.type
_entity.pdbx_description
1 polymer ?
#
loop_
_entity_poly.entity_id
_entity_poly.type
_entity_poly.pdbx_seq_one_letter_code
_entity_poly.pdbx_strand_id
1 'polypeptide(L)'
;MEIKNTNINKGRAVLKWISKKQWDFILAIGDDLTDEDIFTALPDTAYSIKVGLGLTRAKFYVESIADVRSLLSKLERGNNA
;
A
#
# COMPACT_ATOMS: atom_id res chain seq x y z
N MET A 1 -14.81 -17.57 -4.71
CA MET A 1 -13.57 -18.36 -4.77
C MET A 1 -12.72 -17.76 -5.87
N GLU A 2 -11.64 -17.07 -5.50
CA GLU A 2 -10.72 -16.43 -6.45
C GLU A 2 -9.69 -17.48 -6.89
N ILE A 3 -9.60 -17.78 -8.18
CA ILE A 3 -8.61 -18.74 -8.71
C ILE A 3 -7.42 -17.91 -9.20
N LYS A 4 -6.32 -17.92 -8.44
CA LYS A 4 -5.05 -17.30 -8.83
C LYS A 4 -4.00 -18.38 -9.06
N ASN A 5 -3.26 -18.28 -10.16
CA ASN A 5 -2.07 -19.09 -10.42
C ASN A 5 -1.12 -18.95 -9.23
N THR A 6 -0.75 -20.07 -8.61
CA THR A 6 0.09 -20.15 -7.40
C THR A 6 1.47 -19.48 -7.54
N ASN A 7 1.90 -19.19 -8.77
CA ASN A 7 3.16 -18.51 -9.08
C ASN A 7 3.09 -16.97 -9.19
N ILE A 8 1.90 -16.36 -9.17
CA ILE A 8 1.72 -14.90 -9.23
C ILE A 8 1.16 -14.41 -7.89
N ASN A 9 2.02 -14.33 -6.87
CA ASN A 9 1.70 -13.62 -5.63
C ASN A 9 1.92 -12.10 -5.85
N LYS A 10 0.92 -11.27 -5.53
CA LYS A 10 0.97 -9.80 -5.66
C LYS A 10 2.20 -9.20 -4.97
N GLY A 11 2.63 -9.73 -3.83
CA GLY A 11 3.84 -9.28 -3.13
C GLY A 11 5.12 -9.42 -3.96
N ARG A 12 5.23 -10.50 -4.75
CA ARG A 12 6.39 -10.71 -5.66
C ARG A 12 6.37 -9.73 -6.83
N ALA A 13 5.18 -9.33 -7.30
CA ALA A 13 5.04 -8.29 -8.32
C ALA A 13 5.45 -6.91 -7.78
N VAL A 14 5.03 -6.57 -6.55
CA VAL A 14 5.43 -5.32 -5.89
C VAL A 14 6.94 -5.25 -5.70
N LEU A 15 7.56 -6.32 -5.21
CA LEU A 15 9.03 -6.39 -5.08
C LEU A 15 9.74 -6.16 -6.40
N LYS A 16 9.25 -6.75 -7.50
CA LYS A 16 9.80 -6.53 -8.85
C LYS A 16 9.71 -5.07 -9.30
N TRP A 17 8.73 -4.30 -8.84
CA TRP A 17 8.62 -2.88 -9.18
C TRP A 17 9.48 -2.01 -8.29
N ILE A 18 9.49 -2.26 -6.98
CA ILE A 18 10.30 -1.53 -6.01
C ILE A 18 11.80 -1.73 -6.31
N SER A 19 12.21 -2.94 -6.71
CA SER A 19 13.62 -3.23 -6.98
C SER A 19 14.17 -2.63 -8.28
N LYS A 20 13.33 -2.05 -9.15
CA LYS A 20 13.79 -1.52 -10.44
C LYS A 20 14.62 -0.25 -10.30
N LYS A 21 14.37 0.54 -9.26
CA LYS A 21 15.01 1.84 -9.01
C LYS A 21 14.96 2.14 -7.51
N GLN A 22 15.81 3.04 -7.04
CA GLN A 22 15.58 3.67 -5.75
C GLN A 22 14.50 4.73 -5.93
N TRP A 23 13.38 4.54 -5.25
CA TRP A 23 12.25 5.46 -5.26
C TRP A 23 12.38 6.40 -4.06
N ASP A 24 12.27 7.70 -4.29
CA ASP A 24 12.32 8.70 -3.22
C ASP A 24 11.07 8.66 -2.32
N PHE A 25 9.98 8.07 -2.83
CA PHE A 25 8.73 7.90 -2.12
C PHE A 25 8.00 6.62 -2.55
N ILE A 26 7.49 5.86 -1.57
CA ILE A 26 6.68 4.66 -1.80
C ILE A 26 5.48 4.72 -0.86
N LEU A 27 4.27 4.63 -1.42
CA LEU A 27 3.01 4.59 -0.69
C LEU A 27 2.17 3.40 -1.17
N ALA A 28 1.74 2.56 -0.24
CA ALA A 28 0.79 1.47 -0.47
C ALA A 28 -0.45 1.67 0.40
N ILE A 29 -1.63 1.55 -0.20
CA ILE A 29 -2.92 1.65 0.49
C ILE A 29 -3.76 0.44 0.10
N GLY A 30 -4.32 -0.27 1.08
CA GLY A 30 -5.09 -1.49 0.85
C GLY A 30 -6.11 -1.75 1.94
N ASP A 31 -7.17 -2.49 1.62
CA ASP A 31 -8.31 -2.76 2.50
C ASP A 31 -8.52 -4.24 2.78
N ASP A 32 -7.90 -5.16 2.05
CA ASP A 32 -8.13 -6.60 2.18
C ASP A 32 -6.92 -7.38 2.71
N LEU A 33 -7.14 -8.68 2.99
CA LEU A 33 -6.09 -9.57 3.49
C LEU A 33 -4.95 -9.77 2.48
N THR A 34 -5.21 -9.64 1.18
CA THR A 34 -4.20 -9.81 0.13
C THR A 34 -3.20 -8.67 0.11
N ASP A 35 -3.57 -7.50 0.63
CA ASP A 35 -2.69 -6.34 0.76
C ASP A 35 -1.67 -6.50 1.90
N GLU A 36 -1.92 -7.41 2.86
CA GLU A 36 -0.97 -7.70 3.95
C GLU A 36 0.35 -8.31 3.46
N ASP A 37 0.30 -9.09 2.37
CA ASP A 37 1.49 -9.62 1.71
C ASP A 37 2.30 -8.48 1.06
N ILE A 38 1.61 -7.45 0.56
CA ILE A 38 2.24 -6.24 0.04
C ILE A 38 2.91 -5.49 1.18
N PHE A 39 2.18 -5.23 2.28
CA PHE A 39 2.72 -4.47 3.43
C PHE A 39 3.97 -5.12 4.03
N THR A 40 4.03 -6.44 4.07
CA THR A 40 5.20 -7.19 4.54
C THR A 40 6.40 -7.07 3.63
N ALA A 41 6.17 -6.99 2.33
CA ALA A 41 7.22 -6.94 1.32
C ALA A 41 7.78 -5.53 1.10
N LEU A 42 7.13 -4.50 1.66
CA LEU A 42 7.58 -3.12 1.55
C LEU A 42 8.84 -2.86 2.38
N PRO A 43 9.77 -2.02 1.90
CA PRO A 43 10.89 -1.59 2.71
C PRO A 43 10.43 -0.72 3.89
N ASP A 44 11.24 -0.63 4.93
CA ASP A 44 10.96 0.19 6.11
C ASP A 44 10.84 1.69 5.82
N THR A 45 11.33 2.15 4.67
CA THR A 45 11.18 3.53 4.20
C THR A 45 9.82 3.81 3.55
N ALA A 46 9.05 2.78 3.19
CA ALA A 46 7.75 2.94 2.54
C ALA A 46 6.64 3.26 3.55
N TYR A 47 5.65 4.02 3.09
CA TYR A 47 4.39 4.26 3.80
C TYR A 47 3.37 3.19 3.42
N SER A 48 2.77 2.54 4.41
CA SER A 48 1.71 1.55 4.23
C SER A 48 0.49 1.92 5.07
N ILE A 49 -0.69 1.91 4.45
CA ILE A 49 -1.95 2.35 5.06
C ILE A 49 -3.03 1.27 4.85
N LYS A 50 -3.60 0.78 5.96
CA LYS A 50 -4.80 -0.05 5.95
C LYS A 50 -6.05 0.82 5.87
N VAL A 51 -7.02 0.45 5.05
CA VAL A 51 -8.36 1.05 5.05
C VAL A 51 -9.30 0.19 5.89
N GLY A 52 -10.02 0.81 6.82
CA GLY A 52 -10.86 0.16 7.81
C GLY A 52 -10.09 -0.43 8.99
N LEU A 53 -10.84 -0.93 9.97
CA LEU A 53 -10.29 -1.56 11.17
C LEU A 53 -9.95 -3.04 10.93
N GLY A 54 -8.87 -3.49 11.56
CA GLY A 54 -8.44 -4.89 11.51
C GLY A 54 -6.97 -5.05 11.90
N LEU A 55 -6.57 -6.29 12.17
CA LEU A 55 -5.15 -6.60 12.31
C LEU A 55 -4.44 -6.38 10.96
N THR A 56 -3.33 -5.68 10.99
CA THR A 56 -2.58 -5.30 9.80
C THR A 56 -1.10 -5.13 10.09
N ARG A 57 -0.27 -5.37 9.08
CA ARG A 57 1.16 -5.07 9.00
C ARG A 57 1.41 -3.69 8.38
N ALA A 58 0.36 -2.96 7.98
CA ALA A 58 0.47 -1.56 7.60
C ALA A 58 0.94 -0.72 8.80
N LYS A 59 1.71 0.34 8.52
CA LYS A 59 2.21 1.27 9.54
C LYS A 59 1.14 2.23 10.04
N PHE A 60 0.12 2.48 9.22
CA PHE A 60 -0.96 3.40 9.52
C PHE A 60 -2.30 2.80 9.12
N TYR A 61 -3.39 3.40 9.60
CA TYR A 61 -4.74 3.06 9.18
C TYR A 61 -5.56 4.33 8.91
N VAL A 62 -6.57 4.20 8.07
CA VAL A 62 -7.64 5.17 7.85
C VAL A 62 -8.99 4.47 7.95
N GLU A 63 -10.03 5.18 8.37
CA GLU A 63 -11.32 4.54 8.65
C GLU A 63 -12.10 4.18 7.37
N SER A 64 -12.00 5.02 6.34
CA SER A 64 -12.82 4.87 5.15
C SER A 64 -12.09 5.21 3.84
N ILE A 65 -12.70 4.80 2.73
CA ILE A 65 -12.26 5.20 1.38
C ILE A 65 -12.35 6.72 1.19
N ALA A 66 -13.29 7.40 1.86
CA ALA A 66 -13.38 8.86 1.79
C ALA A 66 -12.13 9.53 2.38
N ASP A 67 -11.59 8.97 3.46
CA ASP A 67 -10.36 9.46 4.09
C ASP A 67 -9.13 9.24 3.21
N VAL A 68 -9.08 8.12 2.48
CA VAL A 68 -8.05 7.89 1.45
C VAL A 68 -8.09 9.00 0.41
N ARG A 69 -9.29 9.34 -0.11
CA ARG A 69 -9.44 10.40 -1.12
C ARG A 69 -9.02 11.75 -0.57
N SER A 70 -9.41 12.07 0.67
CA SER A 70 -9.01 13.29 1.38
C SER A 70 -7.50 13.39 1.54
N LEU A 71 -6.84 12.28 1.92
CA LEU A 71 -5.38 12.20 2.03
C LEU A 71 -4.70 12.46 0.68
N LEU A 72 -5.14 11.80 -0.39
CA LEU A 72 -4.55 11.98 -1.72
C LEU A 72 -4.71 13.42 -2.23
N SER A 73 -5.87 14.05 -2.01
CA SER A 73 -6.08 15.46 -2.35
C SER A 73 -5.19 16.41 -1.55
N LYS A 74 -4.87 16.10 -0.29
CA LYS A 74 -3.93 16.90 0.51
C LYS A 74 -2.50 16.74 0.03
N LEU A 75 -2.09 15.52 -0.33
CA LEU A 75 -0.76 15.24 -0.89
C LEU A 75 -0.54 15.97 -2.22
N GLU A 76 -1.54 15.99 -3.10
CA GLU A 76 -1.49 16.76 -4.35
C GLU A 76 -1.29 18.26 -4.09
N ARG A 77 -2.04 18.83 -3.15
CA ARG A 77 -1.97 20.27 -2.82
C ARG A 77 -0.65 20.65 -2.15
N GLY A 78 -0.04 19.74 -1.39
CA GLY A 78 1.24 19.95 -0.72
C GLY A 78 2.42 20.16 -1.67
N ASN A 79 2.30 19.77 -2.95
CA ASN A 79 3.32 20.02 -3.97
C ASN A 79 3.27 21.44 -4.57
N ASN A 80 2.24 22.24 -4.26
CA ASN A 80 2.05 23.60 -4.79
C ASN A 80 2.28 24.69 -3.73
N ALA A 81 2.98 24.37 -2.63
CA ALA A 81 3.32 25.31 -1.55
C ALA A 81 4.84 25.59 -1.53
#